data_AF-A0A917QR86-F1
#
_entry.id   AF-A0A917QR86-F1
#
_cell.length_a   1.000
_cell.length_b   1.000
_cell.length_c   1.000
_cell.angle_alpha   90.00
_cell.angle_beta   90.00
_cell.angle_gamma   90.00
#
_symmetry.space_group_name_H-M   'P 1'
#
loop_
_entity.id
_entity.type
_entity.pdbx_description
1 polymer ?
#
loop_
_entity_poly.entity_id
_entity_poly.type
_entity_poly.pdbx_seq_one_letter_code
_entity_poly.pdbx_strand_id
1 'polypeptide(L)'
;MRFHRAVRPVEVVPALAALLAGVLALGSALGPGFVLRYDMVFVPGPPLTWPEGGFPRAVPSDQVVALLAHVVPAAVLQKAILLGIFLLAGTGAAALISRERLEPIPRDGLRPGHGSEPSNAPAAPTGSAGEDLQTSGQAADTALLVARVAAAVFYVWNAYLAQRLLLGQWALLLGYAGLPWAVRAAMLGGWRRLIPALLPAAAGGFQAMLVTALTVLPVAAVAARGQPRVLVRSLATLAVLSLPWAVPALLSDAVTDPRGVEAFAARADGPFGTAGSLLALGGIWNAEADVPGQSAWWLATARLVVGVFAVIAFARLRETVPYRAGLLVAATAGLVIALTGAYVPGVLKELITWWPGFGPLRDGQLYIAPLALVQAVGFGVLSRRTAAPVSPTTVSPSRRLLGGGQGREEGPGAAGRGFGARVLVVVRAVGLVVSRRVVSPSVVLPSRRRLGGGRGRGEPGAAGRGVGVLLPGVVAVCLPVLVLPSFAWGAVGRLAAVRYPADWQRVRAIVNGDPRPGALLSLPWSAQRAFVWNGGRVVLDPATKGFARRVVWNDGLAVGLENGRLLRIAGEDPLGRRVGAALDAESSLRAALRGVGIRYVLIAGENENTFRSRLDGAVLVYQGGELVLLRL
;
A
#
# COMPACT_ATOMS: atom_id res chain seq x y z
N MET A 1 -29.75 -0.35 -31.69
CA MET A 1 -28.32 -0.37 -32.07
C MET A 1 -27.46 0.03 -30.88
N ARG A 2 -26.75 -0.92 -30.25
CA ARG A 2 -25.89 -0.66 -29.07
C ARG A 2 -24.47 -0.36 -29.55
N PHE A 3 -24.04 0.90 -29.43
CA PHE A 3 -22.64 1.28 -29.62
C PHE A 3 -21.74 0.48 -28.68
N HIS A 4 -20.90 -0.40 -29.22
CA HIS A 4 -19.73 -0.89 -28.52
C HIS A 4 -18.81 0.32 -28.29
N ARG A 5 -18.85 0.92 -27.10
CA ARG A 5 -17.81 1.86 -26.67
C ARG A 5 -16.49 1.09 -26.68
N ALA A 6 -15.62 1.37 -27.64
CA ALA A 6 -14.25 0.87 -27.64
C ALA A 6 -13.61 1.27 -26.31
N VAL A 7 -13.17 0.28 -25.54
CA VAL A 7 -12.53 0.52 -24.24
C VAL A 7 -11.21 1.24 -24.49
N ARG A 8 -11.00 2.40 -23.85
CA ARG A 8 -9.82 3.22 -24.12
C ARG A 8 -8.59 2.61 -23.44
N PRO A 9 -7.41 2.56 -24.09
CA PRO A 9 -6.17 2.06 -23.48
C PRO A 9 -5.84 2.72 -22.13
N VAL A 10 -6.17 4.00 -21.99
CA VAL A 10 -5.98 4.82 -20.79
C VAL A 10 -6.75 4.27 -19.58
N GLU A 11 -7.77 3.44 -19.77
CA GLU A 11 -8.57 2.79 -18.71
C GLU A 11 -8.09 1.36 -18.40
N VAL A 12 -7.63 0.62 -19.41
CA VAL A 12 -7.27 -0.81 -19.29
C VAL A 12 -5.83 -1.02 -18.87
N VAL A 13 -4.89 -0.25 -19.43
CA VAL A 13 -3.45 -0.47 -19.20
C VAL A 13 -3.06 -0.32 -17.73
N PRO A 14 -3.58 0.66 -16.95
CA PRO A 14 -3.29 0.70 -15.51
C PRO A 14 -3.80 -0.54 -14.75
N ALA A 15 -4.94 -1.10 -15.16
CA ALA A 15 -5.49 -2.31 -14.55
C ALA A 15 -4.59 -3.53 -14.84
N LEU A 16 -4.13 -3.67 -16.08
CA LEU A 16 -3.20 -4.73 -16.49
C LEU A 16 -1.85 -4.59 -15.78
N ALA A 17 -1.31 -3.37 -15.67
CA ALA A 17 -0.06 -3.11 -14.95
C ALA A 17 -0.18 -3.46 -13.47
N ALA A 18 -1.30 -3.11 -12.82
CA ALA A 18 -1.56 -3.45 -11.43
C ALA A 18 -1.71 -4.96 -11.22
N LEU A 19 -2.41 -5.65 -12.12
CA LEU A 19 -2.56 -7.11 -12.07
C LEU A 19 -1.21 -7.80 -12.28
N LEU A 20 -0.41 -7.35 -13.25
CA LEU A 20 0.95 -7.86 -13.47
C LEU A 20 1.84 -7.66 -12.25
N ALA A 21 1.79 -6.47 -11.64
CA ALA A 21 2.49 -6.19 -10.38
C ALA A 21 2.04 -7.15 -9.26
N GLY A 22 0.74 -7.44 -9.15
CA GLY A 22 0.21 -8.42 -8.19
C GLY A 22 0.70 -9.85 -8.45
N VAL A 23 0.72 -10.28 -9.71
CA VAL A 23 1.25 -11.60 -10.09
C VAL A 23 2.74 -11.69 -9.77
N LEU A 24 3.52 -10.66 -10.08
CA LEU A 24 4.94 -10.58 -9.78
C LEU A 24 5.21 -10.55 -8.27
N ALA A 25 4.46 -9.77 -7.50
CA ALA A 25 4.61 -9.66 -6.05
C ALA A 25 4.23 -10.96 -5.33
N LEU A 26 3.17 -11.65 -5.77
CA LEU A 26 2.72 -12.89 -5.15
C LEU A 26 3.58 -14.09 -5.58
N GLY A 27 3.97 -14.21 -6.86
CA GLY A 27 4.86 -15.27 -7.33
C GLY A 27 4.47 -16.68 -6.87
N SER A 28 5.34 -17.34 -6.10
CA SER A 28 5.10 -18.66 -5.50
C SER A 28 3.85 -18.75 -4.62
N ALA A 29 3.34 -17.62 -4.12
CA ALA A 29 2.09 -17.55 -3.36
C ALA A 29 0.86 -17.90 -4.19
N LEU A 30 0.93 -17.84 -5.54
CA LEU A 30 -0.16 -18.21 -6.45
C LEU A 30 -0.25 -19.71 -6.72
N GLY A 31 0.69 -20.51 -6.18
CA GLY A 31 0.63 -21.96 -6.25
C GLY A 31 -0.62 -22.56 -5.59
N PRO A 32 -0.85 -23.89 -5.77
CA PRO A 32 -2.01 -24.56 -5.21
C PRO A 32 -2.00 -24.58 -3.68
N GLY A 33 -3.13 -24.26 -3.07
CA GLY A 33 -3.30 -24.23 -1.61
C GLY A 33 -3.38 -22.81 -1.05
N PHE A 34 -3.07 -22.66 0.23
CA PHE A 34 -3.23 -21.44 1.00
C PHE A 34 -1.89 -20.74 1.20
N VAL A 35 -1.88 -19.41 1.27
CA VAL A 35 -0.72 -18.67 1.79
C VAL A 35 -0.97 -18.44 3.26
N LEU A 36 -0.10 -19.00 4.10
CA LEU A 36 -0.23 -19.01 5.55
C LEU A 36 0.97 -18.32 6.18
N ARG A 37 0.76 -17.09 6.65
CA ARG A 37 1.80 -16.28 7.28
C ARG A 37 1.18 -15.21 8.16
N TYR A 38 1.62 -15.12 9.42
CA TYR A 38 1.09 -14.21 10.44
C TYR A 38 -0.45 -14.17 10.42
N ASP A 39 -1.05 -13.03 10.11
CA ASP A 39 -2.51 -12.83 10.14
C ASP A 39 -3.22 -13.41 8.89
N MET A 40 -2.45 -13.88 7.89
CA MET A 40 -2.97 -14.53 6.69
C MET A 40 -3.36 -15.97 6.99
N VAL A 41 -4.43 -16.14 7.76
CA VAL A 41 -5.03 -17.44 8.07
C VAL A 41 -6.31 -17.61 7.28
N PHE A 42 -6.27 -18.53 6.32
CA PHE A 42 -7.43 -19.04 5.60
C PHE A 42 -7.43 -20.54 5.76
N VAL A 43 -8.60 -21.12 6.05
CA VAL A 43 -8.75 -22.56 6.24
C VAL A 43 -9.62 -23.15 5.13
N PRO A 44 -9.47 -24.44 4.78
CA PRO A 44 -10.37 -25.08 3.83
C PRO A 44 -11.76 -25.21 4.46
N GLY A 45 -12.83 -24.62 3.94
CA GLY A 45 -14.18 -24.74 4.54
C GLY A 45 -14.33 -24.06 5.91
N PRO A 46 -14.07 -22.75 6.00
CA PRO A 46 -14.24 -21.98 7.23
C PRO A 46 -15.70 -22.02 7.72
N PRO A 47 -15.94 -22.25 9.02
CA PRO A 47 -17.28 -22.23 9.58
C PRO A 47 -17.79 -20.79 9.69
N LEU A 48 -19.11 -20.61 9.58
CA LEU A 48 -19.74 -19.32 9.84
C LEU A 48 -19.98 -19.17 11.35
N THR A 49 -19.03 -18.56 12.05
CA THR A 49 -19.08 -18.31 13.49
C THR A 49 -18.98 -16.83 13.80
N TRP A 50 -19.45 -16.45 14.98
CA TRP A 50 -19.23 -15.13 15.57
C TRP A 50 -18.22 -15.27 16.70
N PRO A 51 -17.25 -14.34 16.83
CA PRO A 51 -16.24 -14.46 17.88
C PRO A 51 -16.87 -14.33 19.27
N GLU A 52 -16.38 -15.16 20.19
CA GLU A 52 -16.76 -15.14 21.60
C GLU A 52 -15.54 -14.78 22.46
N GLY A 53 -15.57 -13.60 23.10
CA GLY A 53 -14.48 -13.09 23.93
C GLY A 53 -13.36 -12.41 23.13
N GLY A 54 -12.62 -11.52 23.82
CA GLY A 54 -11.56 -10.70 23.21
C GLY A 54 -12.09 -9.62 22.24
N PHE A 55 -11.17 -8.86 21.64
CA PHE A 55 -11.53 -7.87 20.62
C PHE A 55 -11.90 -8.55 19.28
N PRO A 56 -12.97 -8.12 18.58
CA PRO A 56 -13.44 -8.73 17.33
C PRO A 56 -12.59 -8.32 16.11
N ARG A 57 -11.30 -8.65 16.13
CA ARG A 57 -10.29 -8.18 15.16
C ARG A 57 -10.54 -8.66 13.72
N ALA A 58 -11.22 -9.79 13.55
CA ALA A 58 -11.52 -10.39 12.25
C ALA A 58 -13.01 -10.28 11.86
N VAL A 59 -13.75 -9.35 12.47
CA VAL A 59 -15.15 -9.09 12.10
C VAL A 59 -15.22 -7.86 11.18
N PRO A 60 -15.95 -7.92 10.06
CA PRO A 60 -16.68 -9.07 9.51
C PRO A 60 -15.84 -9.93 8.55
N SER A 61 -14.51 -9.74 8.49
CA SER A 61 -13.66 -10.33 7.43
C SER A 61 -13.72 -11.86 7.39
N ASP A 62 -13.72 -12.52 8.54
CA ASP A 62 -13.87 -13.98 8.62
C ASP A 62 -15.28 -14.43 8.21
N GLN A 63 -16.32 -13.67 8.54
CA GLN A 63 -17.70 -13.99 8.13
C GLN A 63 -17.89 -13.81 6.62
N VAL A 64 -17.29 -12.76 6.03
CA VAL A 64 -17.29 -12.55 4.58
C VAL A 64 -16.59 -13.72 3.88
N VAL A 65 -15.43 -14.14 4.38
CA VAL A 65 -14.71 -15.30 3.82
C VAL A 65 -15.51 -16.58 4.00
N ALA A 66 -16.13 -16.80 5.17
CA ALA A 66 -16.98 -17.96 5.43
C ALA A 66 -18.14 -18.05 4.46
N LEU A 67 -18.88 -16.95 4.26
CA LEU A 67 -20.01 -16.90 3.32
C LEU A 67 -19.57 -17.15 1.88
N LEU A 68 -18.53 -16.48 1.40
CA LEU A 68 -18.05 -16.65 0.03
C LEU A 68 -17.46 -18.05 -0.21
N ALA A 69 -16.90 -18.68 0.82
CA ALA A 69 -16.35 -20.03 0.75
C ALA A 69 -17.41 -21.13 0.54
N HIS A 70 -18.71 -20.82 0.66
CA HIS A 70 -19.79 -21.74 0.28
C HIS A 70 -19.92 -21.91 -1.23
N VAL A 71 -19.46 -20.93 -2.02
CA VAL A 71 -19.60 -20.90 -3.47
C VAL A 71 -18.26 -21.14 -4.17
N VAL A 72 -17.18 -20.61 -3.61
CA VAL A 72 -15.83 -20.69 -4.20
C VAL A 72 -14.89 -21.37 -3.20
N PRO A 73 -14.07 -22.35 -3.63
CA PRO A 73 -13.09 -22.95 -2.73
C PRO A 73 -12.21 -21.89 -2.05
N ALA A 74 -12.08 -21.97 -0.72
CA ALA A 74 -11.42 -20.93 0.10
C ALA A 74 -9.99 -20.59 -0.37
N ALA A 75 -9.24 -21.56 -0.89
CA ALA A 75 -7.90 -21.33 -1.46
C ALA A 75 -7.94 -20.43 -2.70
N VAL A 76 -8.89 -20.65 -3.61
CA VAL A 76 -9.10 -19.84 -4.82
C VAL A 76 -9.59 -18.45 -4.43
N LEU A 77 -10.55 -18.39 -3.50
CA LEU A 77 -11.05 -17.13 -2.94
C LEU A 77 -9.90 -16.29 -2.35
N GLN A 78 -8.99 -16.90 -1.59
CA GLN A 78 -7.82 -16.20 -1.05
C GLN A 78 -6.98 -15.57 -2.17
N LYS A 79 -6.64 -16.31 -3.24
CA LYS A 79 -5.84 -15.74 -4.35
C LYS A 79 -6.59 -14.63 -5.08
N ALA A 80 -7.89 -14.79 -5.26
CA ALA A 80 -8.74 -13.77 -5.88
C ALA A 80 -8.77 -12.48 -5.05
N ILE A 81 -8.89 -12.58 -3.72
CA ILE A 81 -8.80 -11.44 -2.80
C ILE A 81 -7.42 -10.78 -2.89
N LEU A 82 -6.34 -11.57 -2.84
CA LEU A 82 -4.98 -11.06 -2.90
C LEU A 82 -4.70 -10.32 -4.22
N LEU A 83 -5.06 -10.88 -5.37
CA LEU A 83 -4.94 -10.20 -6.67
C LEU A 83 -5.90 -9.01 -6.80
N GLY A 84 -7.09 -9.12 -6.21
CA GLY A 84 -8.10 -8.07 -6.16
C GLY A 84 -7.63 -6.82 -5.43
N ILE A 85 -6.82 -6.97 -4.38
CA ILE A 85 -6.15 -5.84 -3.68
C ILE A 85 -5.31 -5.03 -4.67
N PHE A 86 -4.46 -5.67 -5.46
CA PHE A 86 -3.61 -4.98 -6.45
C PHE A 86 -4.47 -4.30 -7.53
N LEU A 87 -5.44 -5.02 -8.08
CA LEU A 87 -6.30 -4.48 -9.13
C LEU A 87 -7.09 -3.25 -8.65
N LEU A 88 -7.74 -3.34 -7.49
CA LEU A 88 -8.54 -2.27 -6.91
C LEU A 88 -7.69 -1.04 -6.55
N ALA A 89 -6.55 -1.27 -5.91
CA ALA A 89 -5.59 -0.24 -5.53
C ALA A 89 -5.04 0.51 -6.74
N GLY A 90 -4.52 -0.24 -7.74
CA GLY A 90 -3.88 0.34 -8.91
C GLY A 90 -4.86 1.11 -9.79
N THR A 91 -6.04 0.53 -10.07
CA THR A 91 -7.09 1.21 -10.84
C THR A 91 -7.62 2.45 -10.11
N GLY A 92 -7.73 2.39 -8.78
CA GLY A 92 -8.13 3.52 -7.95
C GLY A 92 -7.13 4.67 -8.00
N ALA A 93 -5.84 4.38 -7.79
CA ALA A 93 -4.77 5.38 -7.85
C ALA A 93 -4.71 6.04 -9.24
N ALA A 94 -4.81 5.24 -10.30
CA ALA A 94 -4.92 5.73 -11.68
C ALA A 94 -6.17 6.59 -11.91
N ALA A 95 -7.30 6.30 -11.25
CA ALA A 95 -8.54 7.04 -11.39
C ALA A 95 -8.52 8.44 -10.75
N LEU A 96 -7.61 8.71 -9.80
CA LEU A 96 -7.42 10.04 -9.25
C LEU A 96 -6.70 11.00 -10.20
N ILE A 97 -5.98 10.46 -11.19
CA ILE A 97 -5.30 11.24 -12.23
C ILE A 97 -6.26 11.42 -13.41
N SER A 98 -6.72 12.66 -13.64
CA SER A 98 -7.72 13.01 -14.65
C SER A 98 -7.23 14.12 -15.58
N ARG A 99 -7.64 14.05 -16.86
CA ARG A 99 -7.23 14.94 -17.95
C ARG A 99 -7.57 16.42 -17.70
N GLU A 100 -8.81 16.69 -17.29
CA GLU A 100 -9.32 18.03 -16.92
C GLU A 100 -8.56 18.68 -15.75
N ARG A 101 -7.88 17.88 -14.93
CA ARG A 101 -7.18 18.34 -13.71
C ARG A 101 -5.71 18.66 -13.97
N LEU A 102 -5.28 18.56 -15.22
CA LEU A 102 -3.87 18.56 -15.63
C LEU A 102 -3.52 19.59 -16.72
N GLU A 103 -4.49 20.29 -17.33
CA GLU A 103 -4.25 21.29 -18.37
C GLU A 103 -3.98 22.71 -17.83
N PRO A 104 -3.02 23.47 -18.39
CA PRO A 104 -2.94 24.93 -18.26
C PRO A 104 -4.19 25.59 -18.85
N ILE A 105 -4.76 26.60 -18.17
CA ILE A 105 -5.72 27.51 -18.81
C ILE A 105 -5.00 28.14 -20.01
N PRO A 106 -5.63 28.27 -21.19
CA PRO A 106 -5.09 29.08 -22.26
C PRO A 106 -4.71 30.45 -21.70
N ARG A 107 -3.44 30.82 -21.82
CA ARG A 107 -3.04 32.21 -21.63
C ARG A 107 -3.59 32.97 -22.82
N ASP A 108 -4.88 33.31 -22.77
CA ASP A 108 -5.48 34.47 -23.43
C ASP A 108 -6.94 34.55 -23.03
N GLY A 109 -7.26 35.54 -22.20
CA GLY A 109 -8.60 35.89 -21.76
C GLY A 109 -9.41 36.61 -22.83
N LEU A 110 -9.34 36.19 -24.10
CA LEU A 110 -10.21 36.74 -25.13
C LEU A 110 -11.56 36.00 -25.11
N ARG A 111 -12.53 36.65 -24.47
CA ARG A 111 -13.96 36.42 -24.69
C ARG A 111 -14.22 36.39 -26.21
N PRO A 112 -15.07 35.48 -26.73
CA PRO A 112 -15.55 35.62 -28.09
C PRO A 112 -16.47 36.86 -28.14
N GLY A 113 -15.92 37.96 -28.64
CA GLY A 113 -16.70 39.13 -29.02
C GLY A 113 -17.62 38.77 -30.17
N HIS A 114 -18.91 39.03 -29.99
CA HIS A 114 -19.85 39.10 -31.11
C HIS A 114 -19.45 40.23 -32.05
N GLY A 115 -19.47 39.95 -33.36
CA GLY A 115 -19.57 40.94 -34.42
C GLY A 115 -18.28 41.29 -35.14
N SER A 116 -18.03 40.65 -36.28
CA SER A 116 -17.94 41.29 -37.60
C SER A 116 -17.48 40.28 -38.67
N GLU A 117 -18.02 40.47 -39.87
CA GLU A 117 -17.97 39.62 -41.07
C GLU A 117 -16.57 39.25 -41.59
N PRO A 118 -16.48 38.21 -42.46
CA PRO A 118 -15.20 37.71 -42.95
C PRO A 118 -14.66 38.60 -44.08
N SER A 119 -13.54 39.28 -43.83
CA SER A 119 -12.71 39.84 -44.90
C SER A 119 -11.78 38.75 -45.45
N ASN A 120 -11.86 38.55 -46.77
CA ASN A 120 -11.03 37.69 -47.60
C ASN A 120 -9.54 37.69 -47.19
N ALA A 121 -9.07 36.54 -46.69
CA ALA A 121 -7.66 36.19 -46.63
C ALA A 121 -7.48 34.84 -47.37
N PRO A 122 -6.39 34.67 -48.15
CA PRO A 122 -6.22 33.51 -49.02
C PRO A 122 -6.09 32.22 -48.20
N ALA A 123 -6.71 31.15 -48.71
CA ALA A 123 -6.73 29.83 -48.10
C ALA A 123 -5.32 29.37 -47.69
N ALA A 124 -5.11 29.25 -46.37
CA ALA A 124 -3.97 28.55 -45.81
C ALA A 124 -4.07 27.06 -46.14
N PRO A 125 -2.94 26.35 -46.37
CA PRO A 125 -2.95 24.95 -46.77
C PRO A 125 -3.60 24.09 -45.68
N THR A 126 -4.73 23.47 -45.99
CA THR A 126 -5.60 22.69 -45.11
C THR A 126 -5.04 21.30 -44.72
N GLY A 127 -3.72 21.10 -44.80
CA GLY A 127 -3.07 19.81 -44.52
C GLY A 127 -2.41 19.71 -43.14
N SER A 128 -1.68 20.74 -42.69
CA SER A 128 -0.80 20.63 -41.50
C SER A 128 -1.52 20.84 -40.18
N ALA A 129 -2.56 21.69 -40.14
CA ALA A 129 -3.28 22.00 -38.90
C ALA A 129 -4.03 20.78 -38.31
N GLY A 130 -4.50 19.88 -39.17
CA GLY A 130 -5.15 18.62 -38.75
C GLY A 130 -4.17 17.63 -38.13
N GLU A 131 -2.98 17.50 -38.73
CA GLU A 131 -1.91 16.63 -38.20
C GLU A 131 -1.32 17.17 -36.89
N ASP A 132 -1.15 18.49 -36.76
CA ASP A 132 -0.63 19.14 -35.54
C ASP A 132 -1.60 18.99 -34.34
N LEU A 133 -2.91 19.07 -34.57
CA LEU A 133 -3.92 18.83 -33.53
C LEU A 133 -4.01 17.36 -33.13
N GLN A 134 -3.89 16.44 -34.09
CA GLN A 134 -3.96 15.00 -33.85
C GLN A 134 -2.73 14.48 -33.10
N THR A 135 -1.54 14.96 -33.46
CA THR A 135 -0.27 14.67 -32.77
C THR A 135 -0.24 15.25 -31.35
N SER A 136 -0.74 16.48 -31.17
CA SER A 136 -0.87 17.10 -29.84
C SER A 136 -1.81 16.32 -28.91
N GLY A 137 -2.94 15.84 -29.45
CA GLY A 137 -3.87 14.96 -28.73
C GLY A 137 -3.21 13.64 -28.32
N GLN A 138 -2.54 12.95 -29.25
CA GLN A 138 -1.84 11.68 -28.96
C GLN A 138 -0.73 11.83 -27.91
N ALA A 139 0.02 12.93 -27.93
CA ALA A 139 1.05 13.20 -26.92
C ALA A 139 0.44 13.41 -25.52
N ALA A 140 -0.70 14.12 -25.43
CA ALA A 140 -1.42 14.31 -24.18
C ALA A 140 -2.02 12.99 -23.64
N ASP A 141 -2.56 12.14 -24.51
CA ASP A 141 -3.03 10.78 -24.17
C ASP A 141 -1.90 9.92 -23.60
N THR A 142 -0.73 9.96 -24.23
CA THR A 142 0.45 9.19 -23.82
C THR A 142 0.95 9.66 -22.46
N ALA A 143 1.09 10.98 -22.26
CA ALA A 143 1.54 11.54 -20.99
C ALA A 143 0.55 11.25 -19.84
N LEU A 144 -0.76 11.28 -20.12
CA LEU A 144 -1.78 10.87 -19.16
C LEU A 144 -1.67 9.38 -18.84
N LEU A 145 -1.50 8.52 -19.85
CA LEU A 145 -1.37 7.09 -19.65
C LEU A 145 -0.15 6.77 -18.76
N VAL A 146 1.02 7.34 -19.06
CA VAL A 146 2.24 7.19 -18.24
C VAL A 146 1.98 7.62 -16.80
N ALA A 147 1.34 8.77 -16.59
CA ALA A 147 1.01 9.24 -15.24
C ALA A 147 0.10 8.27 -14.48
N ARG A 148 -0.95 7.75 -15.14
CA ARG A 148 -1.90 6.79 -14.54
C ARG A 148 -1.23 5.46 -14.20
N VAL A 149 -0.42 4.93 -15.11
CA VAL A 149 0.31 3.67 -14.89
C VAL A 149 1.36 3.85 -13.79
N ALA A 150 2.12 4.94 -13.79
CA ALA A 150 3.13 5.21 -12.76
C ALA A 150 2.48 5.32 -11.36
N ALA A 151 1.35 6.01 -11.23
CA ALA A 151 0.63 6.07 -9.96
C ALA A 151 0.07 4.71 -9.54
N ALA A 152 -0.47 3.92 -10.48
CA ALA A 152 -0.94 2.57 -10.20
C ALA A 152 0.19 1.68 -9.68
N VAL A 153 1.32 1.62 -10.41
CA VAL A 153 2.48 0.80 -10.06
C VAL A 153 3.08 1.24 -8.72
N PHE A 154 3.27 2.55 -8.50
CA PHE A 154 3.78 3.05 -7.21
C PHE A 154 2.87 2.66 -6.04
N TYR A 155 1.55 2.77 -6.20
CA TYR A 155 0.60 2.49 -5.13
C TYR A 155 0.53 0.99 -4.79
N VAL A 156 0.75 0.11 -5.76
CA VAL A 156 0.71 -1.34 -5.52
C VAL A 156 2.09 -1.96 -5.24
N TRP A 157 3.17 -1.23 -5.53
CA TRP A 157 4.55 -1.68 -5.34
C TRP A 157 5.33 -0.69 -4.47
N ASN A 158 5.10 -0.78 -3.15
CA ASN A 158 5.81 0.02 -2.15
C ASN A 158 5.98 -0.78 -0.85
N ALA A 159 6.84 -0.26 0.04
CA ALA A 159 7.18 -0.93 1.30
C ALA A 159 5.97 -1.13 2.22
N TYR A 160 5.03 -0.18 2.25
CA TYR A 160 3.83 -0.28 3.09
C TYR A 160 3.00 -1.51 2.70
N LEU A 161 2.66 -1.64 1.41
CA LEU A 161 1.88 -2.79 0.95
C LEU A 161 2.66 -4.09 1.14
N ALA A 162 3.96 -4.09 0.83
CA ALA A 162 4.80 -5.28 0.94
C ALA A 162 4.90 -5.81 2.39
N GLN A 163 5.20 -4.93 3.36
CA GLN A 163 5.32 -5.30 4.77
C GLN A 163 3.96 -5.74 5.35
N ARG A 164 2.86 -5.07 4.99
CA ARG A 164 1.51 -5.45 5.43
C ARG A 164 1.04 -6.77 4.81
N LEU A 165 1.44 -7.05 3.57
CA LEU A 165 1.20 -8.34 2.92
C LEU A 165 2.02 -9.45 3.60
N LEU A 166 3.27 -9.17 3.98
CA LEU A 166 4.13 -10.12 4.70
C LEU A 166 3.68 -10.40 6.13
N LEU A 167 3.05 -9.42 6.81
CA LEU A 167 2.31 -9.64 8.06
C LEU A 167 0.96 -10.34 7.86
N GLY A 168 0.56 -10.56 6.61
CA GLY A 168 -0.68 -11.24 6.32
C GLY A 168 -1.94 -10.42 6.58
N GLN A 169 -1.83 -9.09 6.66
CA GLN A 169 -2.93 -8.18 6.97
C GLN A 169 -3.77 -7.86 5.73
N TRP A 170 -4.24 -8.91 5.05
CA TRP A 170 -5.04 -8.81 3.83
C TRP A 170 -6.33 -8.01 4.04
N ALA A 171 -6.94 -8.11 5.23
CA ALA A 171 -8.18 -7.42 5.57
C ALA A 171 -7.96 -5.89 5.65
N LEU A 172 -6.88 -5.44 6.31
CA LEU A 172 -6.44 -4.04 6.27
C LEU A 172 -6.15 -3.58 4.83
N LEU A 173 -5.49 -4.43 4.04
CA LEU A 173 -5.13 -4.11 2.66
C LEU A 173 -6.35 -3.93 1.74
N LEU A 174 -7.51 -4.50 2.06
CA LEU A 174 -8.77 -4.16 1.37
C LEU A 174 -9.15 -2.69 1.58
N GLY A 175 -9.00 -2.19 2.81
CA GLY A 175 -9.18 -0.77 3.13
C GLY A 175 -8.19 0.12 2.37
N TYR A 176 -6.90 -0.24 2.42
CA TYR A 176 -5.85 0.43 1.64
C TYR A 176 -6.20 0.48 0.16
N ALA A 177 -6.53 -0.65 -0.46
CA ALA A 177 -6.86 -0.73 -1.88
C ALA A 177 -8.09 0.09 -2.26
N GLY A 178 -9.08 0.20 -1.35
CA GLY A 178 -10.26 1.02 -1.52
C GLY A 178 -10.05 2.53 -1.36
N LEU A 179 -8.95 2.99 -0.71
CA LEU A 179 -8.75 4.41 -0.39
C LEU A 179 -8.89 5.37 -1.58
N PRO A 180 -8.29 5.11 -2.76
CA PRO A 180 -8.41 6.05 -3.88
C PRO A 180 -9.87 6.20 -4.35
N TRP A 181 -10.64 5.11 -4.31
CA TRP A 181 -12.05 5.11 -4.65
C TRP A 181 -12.89 5.82 -3.59
N ALA A 182 -12.57 5.61 -2.32
CA ALA A 182 -13.22 6.28 -1.19
C ALA A 182 -13.00 7.79 -1.26
N VAL A 183 -11.77 8.24 -1.52
CA VAL A 183 -11.43 9.66 -1.74
C VAL A 183 -12.24 10.23 -2.90
N ARG A 184 -12.24 9.55 -4.05
CA ARG A 184 -13.00 9.98 -5.23
C ARG A 184 -14.50 10.09 -4.94
N ALA A 185 -15.07 9.11 -4.24
CA ALA A 185 -16.49 9.10 -3.88
C ALA A 185 -16.86 10.20 -2.88
N ALA A 186 -16.00 10.46 -1.89
CA ALA A 186 -16.20 11.49 -0.87
C ALA A 186 -16.28 12.89 -1.49
N MET A 187 -15.39 13.20 -2.44
CA MET A 187 -15.42 14.49 -3.16
C MET A 187 -16.68 14.68 -4.00
N LEU A 188 -17.15 13.58 -4.59
CA LEU A 188 -18.29 13.59 -5.50
C LEU A 188 -19.63 13.69 -4.77
N GLY A 189 -19.64 13.63 -3.45
CA GLY A 189 -20.80 13.84 -2.59
C GLY A 189 -21.95 12.89 -2.86
N GLY A 190 -22.08 11.80 -2.09
CA GLY A 190 -23.30 10.97 -2.12
C GLY A 190 -23.10 9.53 -1.68
N TRP A 191 -24.03 9.04 -0.87
CA TRP A 191 -24.04 7.69 -0.32
C TRP A 191 -24.04 6.59 -1.40
N ARG A 192 -24.73 6.81 -2.53
CA ARG A 192 -24.75 5.87 -3.68
C ARG A 192 -23.37 5.59 -4.27
N ARG A 193 -22.44 6.54 -4.17
CA ARG A 193 -21.04 6.37 -4.61
C ARG A 193 -20.14 5.95 -3.46
N LEU A 194 -20.41 6.46 -2.27
CA LEU A 194 -19.59 6.22 -1.09
C LEU A 194 -19.71 4.78 -0.59
N ILE A 195 -20.93 4.24 -0.46
CA ILE A 195 -21.15 2.86 0.00
C ILE A 195 -20.32 1.85 -0.80
N PRO A 196 -20.44 1.76 -2.15
CA PRO A 196 -19.66 0.78 -2.91
C PRO A 196 -18.15 1.02 -2.80
N ALA A 197 -17.70 2.27 -2.71
CA ALA A 197 -16.29 2.59 -2.53
C ALA A 197 -15.74 2.20 -1.15
N LEU A 198 -16.61 2.06 -0.14
CA LEU A 198 -16.26 1.67 1.22
C LEU A 198 -16.47 0.18 1.50
N LEU A 199 -17.13 -0.58 0.62
CA LEU A 199 -17.33 -2.03 0.80
C LEU A 199 -16.01 -2.81 1.02
N PRO A 200 -14.90 -2.53 0.33
CA PRO A 200 -13.62 -3.19 0.61
C PRO A 200 -13.17 -2.96 2.05
N ALA A 201 -13.26 -1.72 2.54
CA ALA A 201 -12.91 -1.40 3.92
C ALA A 201 -13.86 -2.04 4.94
N ALA A 202 -15.17 -2.01 4.66
CA ALA A 202 -16.19 -2.61 5.52
C ALA A 202 -16.00 -4.14 5.62
N ALA A 203 -15.70 -4.81 4.51
CA ALA A 203 -15.37 -6.23 4.48
C ALA A 203 -14.04 -6.54 5.20
N GLY A 204 -13.06 -5.65 5.11
CA GLY A 204 -11.81 -5.73 5.85
C GLY A 204 -11.97 -5.50 7.37
N GLY A 205 -13.07 -4.86 7.78
CA GLY A 205 -13.40 -4.65 9.18
C GLY A 205 -12.66 -3.49 9.82
N PHE A 206 -12.36 -3.64 11.10
CA PHE A 206 -11.94 -2.56 11.98
C PHE A 206 -10.77 -1.71 11.47
N GLN A 207 -9.60 -2.31 11.27
CA GLN A 207 -8.38 -1.60 10.89
C GLN A 207 -8.54 -0.90 9.53
N ALA A 208 -9.17 -1.58 8.58
CA ALA A 208 -9.48 -1.03 7.26
C ALA A 208 -10.40 0.20 7.33
N MET A 209 -11.42 0.14 8.19
CA MET A 209 -12.35 1.25 8.42
C MET A 209 -11.70 2.44 9.12
N LEU A 210 -10.78 2.22 10.07
CA LEU A 210 -10.05 3.31 10.74
C LEU A 210 -9.16 4.10 9.75
N VAL A 211 -8.38 3.41 8.92
CA VAL A 211 -7.56 4.06 7.88
C VAL A 211 -8.44 4.83 6.89
N THR A 212 -9.55 4.22 6.51
CA THR A 212 -10.53 4.84 5.60
C THR A 212 -11.12 6.09 6.22
N ALA A 213 -11.53 6.06 7.48
CA ALA A 213 -12.09 7.22 8.18
C ALA A 213 -11.07 8.37 8.29
N LEU A 214 -9.82 8.06 8.67
CA LEU A 214 -8.72 9.03 8.71
C LEU A 214 -8.51 9.73 7.36
N THR A 215 -8.75 9.02 6.26
CA THR A 215 -8.57 9.54 4.90
C THR A 215 -9.80 10.32 4.41
N VAL A 216 -10.99 9.74 4.57
CA VAL A 216 -12.23 10.23 3.98
C VAL A 216 -12.74 11.47 4.71
N LEU A 217 -12.62 11.54 6.04
CA LEU A 217 -13.21 12.64 6.81
C LEU A 217 -12.56 13.99 6.51
N PRO A 218 -11.22 14.15 6.46
CA PRO A 218 -10.61 15.41 6.04
C PRO A 218 -10.96 15.79 4.60
N VAL A 219 -11.03 14.82 3.68
CA VAL A 219 -11.45 15.07 2.28
C VAL A 219 -12.90 15.54 2.21
N ALA A 220 -13.80 14.87 2.93
CA ALA A 220 -15.21 15.24 3.00
C ALA A 220 -15.41 16.60 3.68
N ALA A 221 -14.63 16.93 4.72
CA ALA A 221 -14.70 18.22 5.41
C ALA A 221 -14.28 19.38 4.49
N VAL A 222 -13.21 19.20 3.70
CA VAL A 222 -12.81 20.19 2.69
C VAL A 222 -13.85 20.30 1.58
N ALA A 223 -14.38 19.18 1.10
CA ALA A 223 -15.44 19.15 0.08
C ALA A 223 -16.78 19.73 0.59
N ALA A 224 -17.03 19.69 1.90
CA ALA A 224 -18.24 20.21 2.53
C ALA A 224 -18.23 21.73 2.71
N ARG A 225 -17.15 22.46 2.33
CA ARG A 225 -17.13 23.94 2.33
C ARG A 225 -18.21 24.46 1.37
N GLY A 226 -19.39 24.77 1.93
CA GLY A 226 -20.60 25.17 1.21
C GLY A 226 -21.72 24.11 1.16
N GLN A 227 -21.48 22.86 1.58
CA GLN A 227 -22.47 21.78 1.61
C GLN A 227 -22.24 20.80 2.79
N PRO A 228 -22.69 21.12 4.02
CA PRO A 228 -22.43 20.28 5.21
C PRO A 228 -22.99 18.85 5.09
N ARG A 229 -23.99 18.65 4.23
CA ARG A 229 -24.57 17.34 3.90
C ARG A 229 -23.53 16.33 3.40
N VAL A 230 -22.44 16.76 2.76
CA VAL A 230 -21.37 15.86 2.30
C VAL A 230 -20.64 15.21 3.47
N LEU A 231 -20.28 16.01 4.48
CA LEU A 231 -19.62 15.53 5.69
C LEU A 231 -20.56 14.63 6.50
N VAL A 232 -21.82 15.06 6.71
CA VAL A 232 -22.83 14.28 7.43
C VAL A 232 -23.08 12.92 6.77
N ARG A 233 -23.23 12.88 5.44
CA ARG A 233 -23.38 11.61 4.71
C ARG A 233 -22.16 10.72 4.82
N SER A 234 -20.95 11.30 4.84
CA SER A 234 -19.71 10.55 4.98
C SER A 234 -19.59 9.94 6.37
N LEU A 235 -19.86 10.72 7.41
CA LEU A 235 -19.93 10.26 8.80
C LEU A 235 -20.97 9.16 8.97
N ALA A 236 -22.20 9.38 8.48
CA ALA A 236 -23.28 8.39 8.59
C ALA A 236 -22.92 7.08 7.87
N THR A 237 -22.33 7.16 6.67
CA THR A 237 -21.93 5.96 5.92
C THR A 237 -20.82 5.20 6.64
N LEU A 238 -19.79 5.91 7.13
CA LEU A 238 -18.70 5.30 7.91
C LEU A 238 -19.23 4.67 9.20
N ALA A 239 -20.14 5.34 9.91
CA ALA A 239 -20.74 4.83 11.14
C ALA A 239 -21.52 3.54 10.88
N VAL A 240 -22.43 3.54 9.89
CA VAL A 240 -23.25 2.37 9.54
C VAL A 240 -22.37 1.19 9.10
N LEU A 241 -21.38 1.43 8.23
CA LEU A 241 -20.48 0.36 7.77
C LEU A 241 -19.50 -0.12 8.84
N SER A 242 -19.35 0.63 9.94
CA SER A 242 -18.52 0.21 11.08
C SER A 242 -19.29 -0.62 12.11
N LEU A 243 -20.62 -0.62 12.08
CA LEU A 243 -21.45 -1.36 13.05
C LEU A 243 -21.06 -2.84 13.22
N PRO A 244 -20.74 -3.61 12.15
CA PRO A 244 -20.41 -5.03 12.30
C PRO A 244 -19.23 -5.31 13.22
N TRP A 245 -18.23 -4.41 13.28
CA TRP A 245 -17.09 -4.56 14.18
C TRP A 245 -17.20 -3.69 15.44
N ALA A 246 -17.84 -2.51 15.34
CA ALA A 246 -17.92 -1.55 16.43
C ALA A 246 -18.86 -2.02 17.54
N VAL A 247 -20.02 -2.61 17.18
CA VAL A 247 -20.97 -3.15 18.16
C VAL A 247 -20.33 -4.25 19.02
N PRO A 248 -19.76 -5.33 18.46
CA PRO A 248 -19.12 -6.35 19.29
C PRO A 248 -17.90 -5.82 20.05
N ALA A 249 -17.17 -4.83 19.53
CA ALA A 249 -16.04 -4.24 20.26
C ALA A 249 -16.50 -3.45 21.49
N LEU A 250 -17.56 -2.64 21.36
CA LEU A 250 -18.13 -1.86 22.46
C LEU A 250 -18.84 -2.74 23.51
N LEU A 251 -19.33 -3.91 23.11
CA LEU A 251 -19.93 -4.89 24.01
C LEU A 251 -18.91 -5.88 24.61
N SER A 252 -17.64 -5.81 24.22
CA SER A 252 -16.61 -6.73 24.71
C SER A 252 -15.99 -6.25 26.02
N ASP A 253 -15.68 -7.19 26.91
CA ASP A 253 -14.88 -6.95 28.13
C ASP A 253 -13.36 -6.98 27.85
N ALA A 254 -12.96 -6.79 26.59
CA ALA A 254 -11.57 -6.88 26.18
C ALA A 254 -10.78 -5.65 26.63
N VAL A 255 -9.57 -5.88 27.14
CA VAL A 255 -8.68 -4.81 27.64
C VAL A 255 -7.45 -4.73 26.75
N THR A 256 -7.00 -3.51 26.46
CA THR A 256 -5.75 -3.28 25.73
C THR A 256 -4.60 -3.05 26.70
N ASP A 257 -3.56 -3.88 26.65
CA ASP A 257 -2.32 -3.66 27.41
C ASP A 257 -1.54 -2.44 26.84
N PRO A 258 -1.29 -1.36 27.63
CA PRO A 258 -0.55 -0.18 27.18
C PRO A 258 0.89 -0.47 26.74
N ARG A 259 1.50 -1.58 27.20
CA ARG A 259 2.84 -2.00 26.74
C ARG A 259 2.85 -2.35 25.25
N GLY A 260 1.69 -2.59 24.66
CA GLY A 260 1.53 -2.73 23.21
C GLY A 260 2.05 -1.53 22.42
N VAL A 261 2.09 -0.31 23.00
CA VAL A 261 2.67 0.86 22.33
C VAL A 261 4.13 0.64 21.97
N GLU A 262 4.95 0.10 22.90
CA GLU A 262 6.37 -0.19 22.62
C GLU A 262 6.55 -1.36 21.64
N ALA A 263 5.66 -2.35 21.76
CA ALA A 263 5.72 -3.54 20.93
C ALA A 263 5.41 -3.24 19.46
N PHE A 264 4.45 -2.35 19.20
CA PHE A 264 3.92 -2.06 17.86
C PHE A 264 4.32 -0.69 17.31
N ALA A 265 5.10 0.09 18.06
CA ALA A 265 5.66 1.36 17.60
C ALA A 265 6.45 1.18 16.30
N ALA A 266 6.33 2.14 15.39
CA ALA A 266 7.11 2.15 14.15
C ALA A 266 8.62 2.14 14.45
N ARG A 267 9.38 1.39 13.67
CA ARG A 267 10.83 1.19 13.86
C ARG A 267 11.61 1.62 12.63
N ALA A 268 12.91 1.77 12.77
CA ALA A 268 13.77 2.03 11.62
C ALA A 268 13.97 0.74 10.81
N ASP A 269 13.71 0.78 9.50
CA ASP A 269 13.99 -0.33 8.57
C ASP A 269 15.04 0.04 7.50
N GLY A 270 15.76 1.14 7.76
CA GLY A 270 16.84 1.66 6.93
C GLY A 270 17.71 2.68 7.70
N PRO A 271 18.71 3.29 7.05
CA PRO A 271 19.72 4.12 7.72
C PRO A 271 19.23 5.49 8.19
N PHE A 272 17.97 5.84 7.98
CA PHE A 272 17.41 7.18 8.21
C PHE A 272 16.52 7.27 9.45
N GLY A 273 16.62 6.29 10.34
CA GLY A 273 15.79 6.19 11.53
C GLY A 273 14.30 5.96 11.22
N THR A 274 13.47 5.97 12.25
CA THR A 274 12.02 5.71 12.13
C THR A 274 11.32 6.72 11.23
N ALA A 275 11.61 8.02 11.38
CA ALA A 275 10.99 9.06 10.55
C ALA A 275 11.30 8.89 9.05
N GLY A 276 12.57 8.61 8.70
CA GLY A 276 12.95 8.34 7.32
C GLY A 276 12.33 7.05 6.77
N SER A 277 12.20 6.03 7.61
CA SER A 277 11.54 4.76 7.27
C SER A 277 10.06 4.99 6.94
N LEU A 278 9.33 5.73 7.78
CA LEU A 278 7.93 6.09 7.55
C LEU A 278 7.74 6.93 6.28
N LEU A 279 8.63 7.89 6.00
CA LEU A 279 8.60 8.68 4.77
C LEU A 279 8.89 7.83 3.52
N ALA A 280 9.70 6.78 3.65
CA ALA A 280 9.92 5.77 2.62
C ALA A 280 8.84 4.67 2.58
N LEU A 281 7.72 4.89 3.29
CA LEU A 281 6.57 3.99 3.45
C LEU A 281 6.88 2.67 4.18
N GLY A 282 8.03 2.58 4.83
CA GLY A 282 8.46 1.47 5.64
C GLY A 282 8.07 1.62 7.11
N GLY A 283 8.92 1.11 7.98
CA GLY A 283 8.90 1.28 9.42
C GLY A 283 7.97 0.33 10.17
N ILE A 284 7.75 -0.87 9.62
CA ILE A 284 6.98 -1.91 10.30
C ILE A 284 7.71 -2.36 11.58
N TRP A 285 6.96 -2.64 12.63
CA TRP A 285 7.49 -3.03 13.94
C TRP A 285 8.04 -4.47 13.98
N ASN A 286 7.69 -5.31 13.00
CA ASN A 286 8.09 -6.71 12.94
C ASN A 286 9.21 -6.93 11.91
N ALA A 287 10.41 -7.27 12.36
CA ALA A 287 11.57 -7.51 11.48
C ALA A 287 11.35 -8.65 10.46
N GLU A 288 10.52 -9.64 10.79
CA GLU A 288 10.16 -10.72 9.86
C GLU A 288 9.23 -10.26 8.73
N ALA A 289 8.67 -9.05 8.83
CA ALA A 289 7.91 -8.43 7.75
C ALA A 289 8.79 -7.59 6.81
N ASP A 290 10.10 -7.47 7.08
CA ASP A 290 11.00 -6.75 6.19
C ASP A 290 11.09 -7.41 4.81
N VAL A 291 11.14 -6.58 3.77
CA VAL A 291 11.41 -7.07 2.42
C VAL A 291 12.92 -7.27 2.28
N PRO A 292 13.40 -8.45 1.81
CA PRO A 292 14.85 -8.73 1.73
C PRO A 292 15.64 -7.62 1.05
N GLY A 293 16.73 -7.14 1.65
CA GLY A 293 17.57 -6.09 1.05
C GLY A 293 16.98 -4.68 1.07
N GLN A 294 15.75 -4.45 1.57
CA GLN A 294 15.17 -3.11 1.61
C GLN A 294 16.02 -2.13 2.43
N SER A 295 16.65 -2.59 3.51
CA SER A 295 17.45 -1.79 4.43
C SER A 295 18.78 -1.33 3.83
N ALA A 296 19.17 -1.86 2.66
CA ALA A 296 20.36 -1.42 1.96
C ALA A 296 20.29 0.10 1.72
N TRP A 297 21.33 0.81 2.17
CA TRP A 297 21.30 2.27 2.25
C TRP A 297 20.93 2.94 0.92
N TRP A 298 21.39 2.40 -0.20
CA TRP A 298 21.13 2.94 -1.54
C TRP A 298 19.67 2.70 -2.00
N LEU A 299 19.09 1.53 -1.75
CA LEU A 299 17.66 1.27 -2.02
C LEU A 299 16.76 2.10 -1.12
N ALA A 300 17.08 2.19 0.18
CA ALA A 300 16.38 3.04 1.11
C ALA A 300 16.47 4.53 0.70
N THR A 301 17.65 4.98 0.25
CA THR A 301 17.87 6.36 -0.24
C THR A 301 17.01 6.63 -1.47
N ALA A 302 17.02 5.71 -2.46
CA ALA A 302 16.22 5.85 -3.67
C ALA A 302 14.72 5.92 -3.36
N ARG A 303 14.21 5.03 -2.48
CA ARG A 303 12.81 5.06 -2.03
C ARG A 303 12.45 6.36 -1.32
N LEU A 304 13.30 6.82 -0.39
CA LEU A 304 13.08 8.07 0.34
C LEU A 304 13.07 9.28 -0.61
N VAL A 305 14.04 9.38 -1.51
CA VAL A 305 14.15 10.46 -2.50
C VAL A 305 12.91 10.48 -3.40
N VAL A 306 12.52 9.33 -3.96
CA VAL A 306 11.32 9.23 -4.80
C VAL A 306 10.07 9.63 -4.01
N GLY A 307 9.91 9.13 -2.79
CA GLY A 307 8.79 9.46 -1.91
C GLY A 307 8.70 10.96 -1.61
N VAL A 308 9.81 11.60 -1.24
CA VAL A 308 9.88 13.04 -0.95
C VAL A 308 9.53 13.87 -2.19
N PHE A 309 10.14 13.57 -3.34
CA PHE A 309 9.82 14.30 -4.58
C PHE A 309 8.35 14.11 -4.98
N ALA A 310 7.79 12.91 -4.77
CA ALA A 310 6.39 12.64 -5.01
C ALA A 310 5.47 13.45 -4.09
N VAL A 311 5.75 13.51 -2.78
CA VAL A 311 5.01 14.38 -1.84
C VAL A 311 5.07 15.84 -2.28
N ILE A 312 6.27 16.32 -2.65
CA ILE A 312 6.45 17.70 -3.12
C ILE A 312 5.63 17.97 -4.40
N ALA A 313 5.62 17.03 -5.35
CA ALA A 313 4.85 17.14 -6.58
C ALA A 313 3.33 17.16 -6.31
N PHE A 314 2.87 16.32 -5.38
CA PHE A 314 1.47 16.33 -4.93
C PHE A 314 1.12 17.64 -4.23
N ALA A 315 1.97 18.11 -3.32
CA ALA A 315 1.75 19.37 -2.60
C ALA A 315 1.69 20.57 -3.54
N ARG A 316 2.37 20.52 -4.70
CA ARG A 316 2.33 21.54 -5.76
C ARG A 316 1.17 21.39 -6.75
N LEU A 317 0.27 20.41 -6.57
CA LEU A 317 -0.99 20.39 -7.30
C LEU A 317 -1.77 21.68 -7.05
N ARG A 318 -2.59 22.08 -8.03
CA ARG A 318 -3.42 23.29 -7.91
C ARG A 318 -4.36 23.18 -6.71
N GLU A 319 -4.66 24.31 -6.09
CA GLU A 319 -5.65 24.41 -5.01
C GLU A 319 -7.06 23.98 -5.45
N THR A 320 -7.35 24.08 -6.75
CA THR A 320 -8.61 23.61 -7.34
C THR A 320 -8.75 22.09 -7.36
N VAL A 321 -7.68 21.32 -7.08
CA VAL A 321 -7.77 19.86 -6.95
C VAL A 321 -8.49 19.53 -5.63
N PRO A 322 -9.74 19.01 -5.66
CA PRO A 322 -10.61 19.06 -4.49
C PRO A 322 -10.17 18.15 -3.34
N TYR A 323 -9.46 17.06 -3.64
CA TYR A 323 -8.94 16.13 -2.63
C TYR A 323 -7.59 16.56 -2.04
N ARG A 324 -6.90 17.55 -2.63
CA ARG A 324 -5.50 17.87 -2.29
C ARG A 324 -5.34 18.21 -0.81
N ALA A 325 -6.09 19.20 -0.32
CA ALA A 325 -5.96 19.67 1.06
C ALA A 325 -6.37 18.59 2.07
N GLY A 326 -7.51 17.92 1.86
CA GLY A 326 -7.97 16.86 2.75
C GLY A 326 -6.99 15.69 2.81
N LEU A 327 -6.42 15.28 1.67
CA LEU A 327 -5.47 14.17 1.65
C LEU A 327 -4.12 14.53 2.28
N LEU A 328 -3.66 15.78 2.15
CA LEU A 328 -2.49 16.28 2.90
C LEU A 328 -2.76 16.27 4.41
N VAL A 329 -3.93 16.72 4.85
CA VAL A 329 -4.31 16.67 6.28
C VAL A 329 -4.31 15.22 6.78
N ALA A 330 -4.91 14.29 6.03
CA ALA A 330 -4.92 12.87 6.38
C ALA A 330 -3.51 12.26 6.45
N ALA A 331 -2.65 12.56 5.47
CA ALA A 331 -1.27 12.07 5.43
C ALA A 331 -0.44 12.61 6.60
N THR A 332 -0.57 13.91 6.90
CA THR A 332 0.11 14.54 8.05
C THR A 332 -0.39 13.98 9.37
N ALA A 333 -1.71 13.86 9.56
CA ALA A 333 -2.29 13.29 10.77
C ALA A 333 -1.82 11.84 11.00
N GLY A 334 -1.83 11.02 9.94
CA GLY A 334 -1.32 9.66 10.00
C GLY A 334 0.16 9.56 10.35
N LEU A 335 0.99 10.43 9.75
CA LEU A 335 2.42 10.50 10.08
C LEU A 335 2.65 10.97 11.52
N VAL A 336 1.88 11.93 12.03
CA VAL A 336 1.95 12.38 13.43
C VAL A 336 1.60 11.23 14.37
N ILE A 337 0.52 10.48 14.12
CA ILE A 337 0.16 9.29 14.91
C ILE A 337 1.33 8.31 14.97
N ALA A 338 1.94 8.01 13.82
CA ALA A 338 3.07 7.09 13.73
C ALA A 338 4.30 7.58 14.52
N LEU A 339 4.64 8.86 14.41
CA LEU A 339 5.77 9.48 15.11
C LEU A 339 5.50 9.60 16.61
N THR A 340 4.28 9.90 17.04
CA THR A 340 3.91 9.93 18.46
C THR A 340 4.10 8.55 19.10
N GLY A 341 3.65 7.48 18.46
CA GLY A 341 3.87 6.12 18.96
C GLY A 341 5.35 5.75 19.08
N ALA A 342 6.20 6.22 18.16
CA ALA A 342 7.62 5.93 18.13
C ALA A 342 8.47 6.78 19.10
N TYR A 343 8.21 8.09 19.18
CA TYR A 343 9.07 9.03 19.91
C TYR A 343 8.49 9.52 21.23
N VAL A 344 7.16 9.48 21.40
CA VAL A 344 6.47 9.96 22.60
C VAL A 344 5.44 8.92 23.07
N PRO A 345 5.85 7.67 23.35
CA PRO A 345 4.92 6.58 23.64
C PRO A 345 4.08 6.81 24.91
N GLY A 346 4.55 7.66 25.84
CA GLY A 346 3.84 8.00 27.08
C GLY A 346 2.43 8.55 26.85
N VAL A 347 2.29 9.51 25.92
CA VAL A 347 1.00 10.12 25.57
C VAL A 347 0.00 9.05 25.12
N LEU A 348 0.45 8.12 24.27
CA LEU A 348 -0.44 7.09 23.77
C LEU A 348 -0.77 6.02 24.82
N LYS A 349 0.17 5.69 25.71
CA LYS A 349 -0.08 4.79 26.85
C LYS A 349 -1.11 5.38 27.82
N GLU A 350 -1.03 6.67 28.11
CA GLU A 350 -2.00 7.38 28.94
C GLU A 350 -3.40 7.34 28.31
N LEU A 351 -3.51 7.61 27.00
CA LEU A 351 -4.78 7.51 26.28
C LEU A 351 -5.36 6.10 26.31
N ILE A 352 -4.54 5.05 26.11
CA ILE A 352 -4.99 3.65 26.18
C ILE A 352 -5.44 3.28 27.60
N THR A 353 -4.76 3.81 28.62
CA THR A 353 -5.12 3.60 30.03
C THR A 353 -6.44 4.29 30.37
N TRP A 354 -6.67 5.48 29.81
CA TRP A 354 -7.94 6.19 29.95
C TRP A 354 -9.08 5.47 29.23
N TRP A 355 -8.85 5.00 28.00
CA TRP A 355 -9.83 4.20 27.26
C TRP A 355 -9.14 3.18 26.33
N PRO A 356 -9.42 1.87 26.48
CA PRO A 356 -8.83 0.82 25.64
C PRO A 356 -9.06 1.00 24.13
N GLY A 357 -10.07 1.80 23.75
CA GLY A 357 -10.38 2.16 22.35
C GLY A 357 -9.29 2.95 21.64
N PHE A 358 -8.30 3.52 22.34
CA PHE A 358 -7.09 4.09 21.73
C PHE A 358 -6.04 3.05 21.38
N GLY A 359 -6.21 1.80 21.82
CA GLY A 359 -5.33 0.67 21.51
C GLY A 359 -4.92 0.53 20.03
N PRO A 360 -5.78 0.77 19.04
CA PRO A 360 -5.42 0.67 17.62
C PRO A 360 -4.34 1.64 17.18
N LEU A 361 -4.23 2.80 17.83
CA LEU A 361 -3.22 3.80 17.51
C LEU A 361 -1.80 3.32 17.82
N ARG A 362 -1.64 2.21 18.57
CA ARG A 362 -0.34 1.61 18.93
C ARG A 362 0.43 1.14 17.71
N ASP A 363 -0.25 0.66 16.67
CA ASP A 363 0.37 0.35 15.38
C ASP A 363 0.33 1.61 14.50
N GLY A 364 1.27 2.52 14.75
CA GLY A 364 1.33 3.81 14.09
C GLY A 364 1.54 3.71 12.57
N GLN A 365 2.29 2.71 12.10
CA GLN A 365 2.60 2.54 10.68
C GLN A 365 1.32 2.31 9.86
N LEU A 366 0.25 1.77 10.44
CA LEU A 366 -1.02 1.54 9.74
C LEU A 366 -1.59 2.85 9.16
N TYR A 367 -1.38 3.96 9.87
CA TYR A 367 -1.96 5.25 9.56
C TYR A 367 -1.18 6.05 8.50
N ILE A 368 -0.03 5.57 8.00
CA ILE A 368 0.66 6.22 6.86
C ILE A 368 0.10 5.82 5.48
N ALA A 369 -0.98 5.03 5.41
CA ALA A 369 -1.66 4.71 4.15
C ALA A 369 -2.09 5.93 3.30
N PRO A 370 -2.59 7.06 3.87
CA PRO A 370 -2.88 8.25 3.08
C PRO A 370 -1.61 8.88 2.49
N LEU A 371 -0.47 8.80 3.19
CA LEU A 371 0.83 9.23 2.69
C LEU A 371 1.25 8.40 1.46
N ALA A 372 1.01 7.08 1.48
CA ALA A 372 1.26 6.24 0.30
C ALA A 372 0.43 6.68 -0.92
N LEU A 373 -0.83 7.09 -0.71
CA LEU A 373 -1.69 7.60 -1.78
C LEU A 373 -1.22 8.97 -2.30
N VAL A 374 -0.81 9.87 -1.40
CA VAL A 374 -0.18 11.15 -1.75
C VAL A 374 1.05 10.92 -2.62
N GLN A 375 1.94 10.02 -2.21
CA GLN A 375 3.14 9.67 -2.97
C GLN A 375 2.80 9.03 -4.32
N ALA A 376 1.84 8.11 -4.40
CA ALA A 376 1.44 7.51 -5.67
C ALA A 376 0.93 8.54 -6.69
N VAL A 377 0.01 9.42 -6.27
CA VAL A 377 -0.54 10.46 -7.17
C VAL A 377 0.54 11.47 -7.54
N GLY A 378 1.36 11.89 -6.59
CA GLY A 378 2.49 12.79 -6.82
C GLY A 378 3.53 12.21 -7.79
N PHE A 379 3.82 10.91 -7.67
CA PHE A 379 4.72 10.18 -8.56
C PHE A 379 4.18 10.08 -9.98
N GLY A 380 2.87 9.84 -10.14
CA GLY A 380 2.21 9.92 -11.45
C GLY A 380 2.34 11.30 -12.09
N VAL A 381 2.19 12.38 -11.31
CA VAL A 381 2.36 13.77 -11.78
C VAL A 381 3.80 14.06 -12.21
N LEU A 382 4.80 13.54 -11.50
CA LEU A 382 6.21 13.64 -11.90
C LEU A 382 6.48 12.90 -13.21
N SER A 383 5.99 11.68 -13.33
CA SER A 383 6.18 10.80 -14.49
C SER A 383 5.53 11.37 -15.76
N ARG A 384 4.51 12.21 -15.63
CA ARG A 384 3.96 12.95 -16.77
C ARG A 384 4.99 13.85 -17.45
N ARG A 385 5.91 14.46 -16.69
CA ARG A 385 6.88 15.44 -17.20
C ARG A 385 7.94 14.80 -18.08
N THR A 386 8.22 13.51 -17.91
CA THR A 386 9.16 12.77 -18.74
C THR A 386 8.57 12.34 -20.08
N ALA A 387 7.24 12.34 -20.20
CA ALA A 387 6.49 11.99 -21.41
C ALA A 387 5.96 13.21 -22.18
N ALA A 388 6.14 14.44 -21.67
CA ALA A 388 5.72 15.65 -22.37
C ALA A 388 6.72 15.99 -23.49
N PRO A 389 6.26 16.33 -24.71
CA PRO A 389 7.16 16.76 -25.77
C PRO A 389 7.92 18.00 -25.32
N VAL A 390 9.25 17.97 -25.45
CA VAL A 390 10.10 19.15 -25.27
C VAL A 390 9.72 20.11 -26.39
N SER A 391 8.97 21.18 -26.07
CA SER A 391 8.77 22.27 -27.04
C SER A 391 10.15 22.76 -27.46
N PRO A 392 10.49 22.77 -28.77
CA PRO A 392 11.71 23.40 -29.21
C PRO A 392 11.62 24.86 -28.77
N THR A 393 12.57 25.29 -27.94
CA THR A 393 12.76 26.69 -27.62
C THR A 393 12.91 27.41 -28.95
N THR A 394 11.88 28.14 -29.37
CA THR A 394 12.02 29.13 -30.43
C THR A 394 12.98 30.18 -29.89
N VAL A 395 14.26 29.98 -30.16
CA VAL A 395 15.25 31.03 -30.11
C VAL A 395 14.76 32.06 -31.12
N SER A 396 14.05 33.09 -30.64
CA SER A 396 13.79 34.28 -31.44
C SER A 396 15.15 34.75 -31.95
N PRO A 397 15.39 34.80 -33.27
CA PRO A 397 16.60 35.38 -33.77
C PRO A 397 16.57 36.84 -33.37
N SER A 398 17.44 37.21 -32.44
CA SER A 398 17.66 38.59 -32.04
C SER A 398 17.89 39.39 -33.33
N ARG A 399 17.00 40.36 -33.60
CA ARG A 399 17.21 41.40 -34.60
C ARG A 399 18.58 42.01 -34.33
N ARG A 400 19.59 41.62 -35.11
CA ARG A 400 20.83 42.39 -35.23
C ARG A 400 20.46 43.67 -35.94
N LEU A 401 20.25 44.73 -35.17
CA LEU A 401 20.31 46.10 -35.67
C LEU A 401 21.74 46.33 -36.14
N LEU A 402 21.89 46.48 -37.45
CA LEU A 402 23.07 47.10 -38.07
C LEU A 402 23.00 48.60 -37.80
N GLY A 403 24.05 49.11 -37.16
CA GLY A 403 24.33 50.52 -36.88
C GLY A 403 25.41 50.51 -35.81
N GLY A 404 26.70 50.73 -36.09
CA GLY A 404 27.26 51.85 -36.83
C GLY A 404 27.52 52.97 -35.82
N GLY A 405 28.73 53.03 -35.26
CA GLY A 405 29.10 54.08 -34.32
C GLY A 405 30.37 53.79 -33.53
N GLN A 406 31.40 54.58 -33.80
CA GLN A 406 32.73 54.60 -33.21
C GLN A 406 32.74 54.93 -31.71
N GLY A 407 33.82 54.52 -31.03
CA GLY A 407 34.56 55.46 -30.18
C GLY A 407 34.59 55.23 -28.67
N ARG A 408 35.83 55.05 -28.20
CA ARG A 408 36.43 55.49 -26.92
C ARG A 408 36.53 54.53 -25.73
N GLU A 409 37.78 54.53 -25.27
CA GLU A 409 38.38 54.03 -24.04
C GLU A 409 37.76 54.64 -22.77
N GLU A 410 37.79 53.90 -21.65
CA GLU A 410 38.41 54.31 -20.39
C GLU A 410 38.25 53.26 -19.27
N GLY A 411 39.37 52.89 -18.63
CA GLY A 411 39.57 52.90 -17.17
C GLY A 411 38.87 51.88 -16.24
N PRO A 412 39.62 51.12 -15.41
CA PRO A 412 39.07 50.24 -14.36
C PRO A 412 38.93 50.96 -13.00
N GLY A 413 37.83 50.71 -12.27
CA GLY A 413 37.60 51.34 -10.97
C GLY A 413 36.60 50.62 -10.06
N ALA A 414 37.16 49.96 -9.03
CA ALA A 414 36.69 49.83 -7.65
C ALA A 414 35.24 49.37 -7.32
N ALA A 415 35.20 48.19 -6.69
CA ALA A 415 34.61 47.89 -5.37
C ALA A 415 33.24 48.49 -4.98
N GLY A 416 32.26 47.61 -4.80
CA GLY A 416 31.04 47.86 -4.03
C GLY A 416 30.40 46.55 -3.58
N ARG A 417 30.39 46.33 -2.26
CA ARG A 417 29.91 45.14 -1.53
C ARG A 417 28.40 44.90 -1.75
N GLY A 418 27.97 43.63 -1.74
CA GLY A 418 26.55 43.28 -1.70
C GLY A 418 26.26 41.77 -1.62
N PHE A 419 26.07 41.30 -0.40
CA PHE A 419 25.59 39.98 0.03
C PHE A 419 24.40 39.43 -0.77
N GLY A 420 24.36 38.12 -1.05
CA GLY A 420 23.17 37.47 -1.62
C GLY A 420 23.36 36.01 -1.99
N ALA A 421 23.14 35.12 -1.03
CA ALA A 421 23.26 33.66 -1.11
C ALA A 421 22.65 33.01 -2.36
N ARG A 422 23.40 32.07 -2.97
CA ARG A 422 22.85 31.06 -3.90
C ARG A 422 23.30 29.67 -3.45
N VAL A 423 22.35 28.96 -2.84
CA VAL A 423 22.38 27.51 -2.63
C VAL A 423 22.34 26.84 -4.01
N LEU A 424 23.46 26.26 -4.43
CA LEU A 424 23.56 25.45 -5.65
C LEU A 424 23.77 23.98 -5.26
N VAL A 425 22.65 23.28 -5.19
CA VAL A 425 22.39 21.94 -5.74
C VAL A 425 23.58 20.96 -5.76
N VAL A 426 23.60 20.10 -4.74
CA VAL A 426 24.27 18.79 -4.76
C VAL A 426 23.49 17.86 -5.69
N VAL A 427 23.87 17.81 -6.97
CA VAL A 427 23.58 16.69 -7.89
C VAL A 427 24.88 16.36 -8.60
N ARG A 428 25.80 15.71 -7.88
CA ARG A 428 26.96 15.03 -8.47
C ARG A 428 27.52 14.00 -7.48
N ALA A 429 26.74 12.96 -7.21
CA ALA A 429 27.22 11.80 -6.44
C ALA A 429 26.55 10.50 -6.92
N VAL A 430 26.41 10.33 -8.23
CA VAL A 430 26.27 9.00 -8.86
C VAL A 430 27.01 9.10 -10.19
N GLY A 431 28.27 8.70 -10.20
CA GLY A 431 29.15 8.86 -11.35
C GLY A 431 30.47 8.16 -11.12
N LEU A 432 30.42 6.85 -11.31
CA LEU A 432 31.51 5.88 -11.46
C LEU A 432 32.95 6.41 -11.41
N VAL A 433 33.72 5.81 -10.50
CA VAL A 433 35.16 5.56 -10.65
C VAL A 433 35.36 4.61 -11.83
N VAL A 434 35.82 5.12 -12.96
CA VAL A 434 36.68 4.37 -13.89
C VAL A 434 37.82 5.30 -14.28
N SER A 435 38.95 5.10 -13.62
CA SER A 435 40.24 5.69 -14.00
C SER A 435 40.69 5.06 -15.31
N ARG A 436 41.00 5.88 -16.31
CA ARG A 436 42.12 5.66 -17.24
C ARG A 436 42.59 7.00 -17.80
N ARG A 437 43.75 7.46 -17.31
CA ARG A 437 44.58 8.46 -17.96
C ARG A 437 45.07 7.90 -19.30
N VAL A 438 44.85 8.61 -20.40
CA VAL A 438 45.80 8.63 -21.52
C VAL A 438 45.87 10.05 -22.06
N VAL A 439 47.12 10.47 -22.20
CA VAL A 439 47.71 11.74 -22.61
C VAL A 439 47.27 12.15 -24.04
N SER A 440 47.02 13.44 -24.27
CA SER A 440 46.85 14.05 -25.60
C SER A 440 48.08 13.82 -26.49
N PRO A 441 47.97 13.90 -27.83
CA PRO A 441 48.27 15.20 -28.42
C PRO A 441 47.37 15.60 -29.60
N SER A 442 47.30 16.91 -29.77
CA SER A 442 46.76 17.65 -30.89
C SER A 442 47.38 17.23 -32.22
N VAL A 443 46.55 17.00 -33.24
CA VAL A 443 46.97 17.00 -34.64
C VAL A 443 46.07 17.96 -35.42
N VAL A 444 46.72 18.98 -35.96
CA VAL A 444 46.18 19.93 -36.95
C VAL A 444 46.45 19.36 -38.35
N LEU A 445 45.53 19.62 -39.30
CA LEU A 445 45.66 19.71 -40.78
C LEU A 445 44.53 18.93 -41.51
N PRO A 446 44.21 19.25 -42.78
CA PRO A 446 43.84 20.54 -43.33
C PRO A 446 42.51 20.50 -44.13
N SER A 447 42.06 21.68 -44.52
CA SER A 447 40.96 21.96 -45.44
C SER A 447 40.99 21.15 -46.75
N ARG A 448 39.86 20.51 -47.09
CA ARG A 448 39.57 20.10 -48.48
C ARG A 448 38.20 20.59 -48.95
N ARG A 449 38.30 21.53 -49.90
CA ARG A 449 37.47 21.84 -51.07
C ARG A 449 36.02 21.32 -51.09
N ARG A 450 35.12 22.30 -51.25
CA ARG A 450 33.83 22.18 -51.92
C ARG A 450 33.99 21.46 -53.27
N LEU A 451 33.14 20.48 -53.49
CA LEU A 451 32.58 20.17 -54.81
C LEU A 451 31.06 20.09 -54.64
N GLY A 452 30.37 20.88 -55.45
CA GLY A 452 28.92 20.90 -55.52
C GLY A 452 28.38 19.66 -56.24
N GLY A 453 27.13 19.33 -55.92
CA GLY A 453 26.38 18.27 -56.56
C GLY A 453 25.07 18.05 -55.80
N GLY A 454 24.00 18.70 -56.25
CA GLY A 454 22.68 18.53 -55.65
C GLY A 454 22.09 17.16 -55.91
N ARG A 455 21.34 16.63 -54.93
CA ARG A 455 20.04 15.96 -55.07
C ARG A 455 19.60 15.40 -53.72
N GLY A 456 18.33 15.65 -53.40
CA GLY A 456 17.54 14.87 -52.43
C GLY A 456 17.87 15.07 -50.95
N ARG A 457 17.38 16.15 -50.35
CA ARG A 457 17.06 16.11 -48.91
C ARG A 457 15.82 15.22 -48.75
N GLY A 458 16.04 13.93 -48.57
CA GLY A 458 15.06 13.10 -47.88
C GLY A 458 15.01 13.58 -46.43
N GLU A 459 13.85 14.08 -46.01
CA GLU A 459 13.60 14.34 -44.60
C GLU A 459 13.83 13.05 -43.79
N PRO A 460 14.49 13.11 -42.62
CA PRO A 460 14.51 11.96 -41.72
C PRO A 460 13.08 11.71 -41.25
N GLY A 461 12.53 10.57 -41.67
CA GLY A 461 11.15 10.18 -41.42
C GLY A 461 10.72 10.29 -39.95
N ALA A 462 9.45 10.64 -39.76
CA ALA A 462 8.74 10.77 -38.49
C ALA A 462 8.77 9.54 -37.57
N ALA A 463 9.34 8.41 -38.00
CA ALA A 463 9.47 7.18 -37.22
C ALA A 463 10.46 7.27 -36.04
N GLY A 464 11.44 8.19 -36.07
CA GLY A 464 12.47 8.30 -35.03
C GLY A 464 12.06 9.06 -33.76
N ARG A 465 10.99 9.86 -33.79
CA ARG A 465 10.58 10.71 -32.65
C ARG A 465 9.75 9.96 -31.59
N GLY A 466 9.05 8.89 -31.97
CA GLY A 466 8.23 8.10 -31.05
C GLY A 466 9.05 7.29 -30.03
N VAL A 467 10.22 6.79 -30.45
CA VAL A 467 11.08 5.93 -29.60
C VAL A 467 11.79 6.74 -28.49
N GLY A 468 12.11 8.01 -28.72
CA GLY A 468 12.84 8.86 -27.79
C GLY A 468 12.07 9.30 -26.54
N VAL A 469 10.73 9.36 -26.60
CA VAL A 469 9.85 9.76 -25.46
C VAL A 469 9.38 8.54 -24.65
N LEU A 470 9.39 7.34 -25.26
CA LEU A 470 8.96 6.11 -24.62
C LEU A 470 9.94 5.62 -23.55
N LEU A 471 11.26 5.73 -23.80
CA LEU A 471 12.28 5.20 -22.87
C LEU A 471 12.27 5.91 -21.49
N PRO A 472 12.20 7.26 -21.39
CA PRO A 472 12.09 7.95 -20.10
C PRO A 472 10.77 7.66 -19.36
N GLY A 473 9.67 7.47 -20.10
CA GLY A 473 8.37 7.10 -19.53
C GLY A 473 8.37 5.69 -18.94
N VAL A 474 8.96 4.72 -19.63
CA VAL A 474 9.11 3.34 -19.15
C VAL A 474 10.00 3.29 -17.92
N VAL A 475 11.15 3.98 -17.92
CA VAL A 475 12.04 4.05 -16.75
C VAL A 475 11.32 4.65 -15.53
N ALA A 476 10.52 5.70 -15.74
CA ALA A 476 9.72 6.29 -14.66
C ALA A 476 8.69 5.30 -14.10
N VAL A 477 7.97 4.57 -14.95
CA VAL A 477 6.99 3.56 -14.51
C VAL A 477 7.65 2.40 -13.77
N CYS A 478 8.85 1.97 -14.19
CA CYS A 478 9.55 0.84 -13.57
C CYS A 478 10.27 1.22 -12.26
N LEU A 479 10.47 2.52 -11.98
CA LEU A 479 11.26 2.96 -10.83
C LEU A 479 10.81 2.38 -9.47
N PRO A 480 9.50 2.30 -9.12
CA PRO A 480 9.06 1.69 -7.87
C PRO A 480 9.49 0.22 -7.73
N VAL A 481 9.47 -0.51 -8.85
CA VAL A 481 9.90 -1.91 -8.90
C VAL A 481 11.42 -2.02 -8.73
N LEU A 482 12.18 -1.12 -9.36
CA LEU A 482 13.65 -1.09 -9.29
C LEU A 482 14.18 -0.74 -7.89
N VAL A 483 13.45 0.05 -7.11
CA VAL A 483 13.87 0.45 -5.76
C VAL A 483 13.38 -0.50 -4.65
N LEU A 484 12.60 -1.52 -5.02
CA LEU A 484 12.16 -2.61 -4.13
C LEU A 484 12.04 -3.94 -4.91
N PRO A 485 13.12 -4.41 -5.56
CA PRO A 485 13.04 -5.53 -6.51
C PRO A 485 12.72 -6.86 -5.83
N SER A 486 13.19 -7.02 -4.60
CA SER A 486 12.99 -8.18 -3.75
C SER A 486 11.57 -8.35 -3.24
N PHE A 487 10.65 -7.43 -3.51
CA PHE A 487 9.22 -7.67 -3.29
C PHE A 487 8.65 -8.68 -4.30
N ALA A 488 9.31 -8.84 -5.45
CA ALA A 488 8.93 -9.84 -6.44
C ALA A 488 9.06 -11.28 -5.90
N TRP A 489 8.36 -12.18 -6.57
CA TRP A 489 8.39 -13.61 -6.33
C TRP A 489 8.03 -14.01 -4.89
N GLY A 490 6.99 -13.39 -4.34
CA GLY A 490 6.56 -13.64 -2.96
C GLY A 490 7.55 -13.09 -1.94
N ALA A 491 8.11 -11.92 -2.20
CA ALA A 491 9.25 -11.36 -1.47
C ALA A 491 10.44 -12.33 -1.33
N VAL A 492 10.91 -12.87 -2.47
CA VAL A 492 11.95 -13.90 -2.55
C VAL A 492 11.57 -15.18 -1.76
N GLY A 493 10.37 -15.72 -2.02
CA GLY A 493 9.89 -16.97 -1.43
C GLY A 493 9.40 -16.88 0.03
N ARG A 494 9.39 -15.69 0.63
CA ARG A 494 8.77 -15.43 1.94
C ARG A 494 7.26 -15.71 1.93
N LEU A 495 6.60 -15.57 0.79
CA LEU A 495 5.21 -15.98 0.53
C LEU A 495 5.18 -17.18 -0.40
N ALA A 496 4.62 -18.29 0.07
CA ALA A 496 4.42 -19.49 -0.73
C ALA A 496 3.08 -20.13 -0.40
N ALA A 497 2.51 -20.82 -1.38
CA ALA A 497 1.31 -21.63 -1.18
C ALA A 497 1.66 -22.97 -0.50
N VAL A 498 0.78 -23.43 0.39
CA VAL A 498 0.88 -24.69 1.11
C VAL A 498 -0.48 -25.39 1.16
N ARG A 499 -0.48 -26.72 1.20
CA ARG A 499 -1.69 -27.51 1.42
C ARG A 499 -1.80 -27.91 2.88
N TYR A 500 -3.00 -27.79 3.46
CA TYR A 500 -3.27 -28.32 4.78
C TYR A 500 -3.12 -29.86 4.78
N PRO A 501 -2.47 -30.45 5.80
CA PRO A 501 -2.50 -31.89 6.03
C PRO A 501 -3.94 -32.40 6.19
N ALA A 502 -4.19 -33.64 5.77
CA ALA A 502 -5.52 -34.27 5.84
C ALA A 502 -6.05 -34.35 7.28
N ASP A 503 -5.16 -34.45 8.27
CA ASP A 503 -5.46 -34.46 9.70
C ASP A 503 -6.37 -33.29 10.11
N TRP A 504 -6.11 -32.08 9.60
CA TRP A 504 -6.91 -30.90 9.92
C TRP A 504 -8.38 -31.06 9.52
N GLN A 505 -8.65 -31.65 8.35
CA GLN A 505 -10.01 -31.87 7.88
C GLN A 505 -10.71 -32.96 8.70
N ARG A 506 -10.00 -34.06 9.02
CA ARG A 506 -10.56 -35.17 9.82
C ARG A 506 -10.88 -34.73 11.24
N VAL A 507 -9.93 -34.10 11.93
CA VAL A 507 -10.10 -33.59 13.29
C VAL A 507 -11.23 -32.58 13.35
N ARG A 508 -11.34 -31.71 12.36
CA ARG A 508 -12.48 -30.79 12.27
C ARG A 508 -13.82 -31.49 12.12
N ALA A 509 -13.92 -32.49 11.24
CA ALA A 509 -15.16 -33.24 11.07
C ALA A 509 -15.61 -33.88 12.40
N ILE A 510 -14.66 -34.43 13.17
CA ILE A 510 -14.91 -34.98 14.50
C ILE A 510 -15.40 -33.90 15.48
N VAL A 511 -14.66 -32.80 15.63
CA VAL A 511 -14.96 -31.76 16.62
C VAL A 511 -16.24 -30.98 16.29
N ASN A 512 -16.45 -30.63 15.02
CA ASN A 512 -17.65 -29.90 14.58
C ASN A 512 -18.88 -30.80 14.51
N GLY A 513 -18.70 -32.12 14.36
CA GLY A 513 -19.79 -33.10 14.37
C GLY A 513 -20.28 -33.49 15.77
N ASP A 514 -19.56 -33.14 16.84
CA ASP A 514 -19.99 -33.41 18.22
C ASP A 514 -20.95 -32.31 18.73
N PRO A 515 -22.25 -32.61 18.91
CA PRO A 515 -23.24 -31.63 19.35
C PRO A 515 -23.09 -31.26 20.83
N ARG A 516 -22.29 -32.00 21.62
CA ARG A 516 -22.15 -31.72 23.05
C ARG A 516 -21.36 -30.42 23.29
N PRO A 517 -21.80 -29.58 24.27
CA PRO A 517 -21.18 -28.29 24.53
C PRO A 517 -19.74 -28.41 25.03
N GLY A 518 -19.02 -27.28 25.03
CA GLY A 518 -17.65 -27.14 25.54
C GLY A 518 -16.68 -26.57 24.51
N ALA A 519 -15.56 -26.01 24.93
CA ALA A 519 -14.59 -25.42 24.02
C ALA A 519 -13.52 -26.41 23.56
N LEU A 520 -12.82 -26.06 22.47
CA LEU A 520 -11.61 -26.72 21.99
C LEU A 520 -10.38 -25.93 22.46
N LEU A 521 -9.50 -26.53 23.24
CA LEU A 521 -8.21 -25.95 23.57
C LEU A 521 -7.18 -26.27 22.47
N SER A 522 -6.47 -25.27 21.93
CA SER A 522 -5.35 -25.48 21.00
C SER A 522 -4.00 -25.37 21.72
N LEU A 523 -3.12 -26.36 21.48
CA LEU A 523 -1.78 -26.44 22.05
C LEU A 523 -0.71 -26.78 20.99
N PRO A 524 0.58 -26.49 21.26
CA PRO A 524 1.18 -25.69 22.34
C PRO A 524 0.61 -24.29 22.57
N TRP A 525 0.76 -23.78 23.79
CA TRP A 525 0.16 -22.54 24.29
C TRP A 525 0.83 -21.28 23.73
N SER A 526 0.66 -21.05 22.42
CA SER A 526 1.23 -19.92 21.69
C SER A 526 0.22 -19.33 20.71
N ALA A 527 0.22 -17.99 20.59
CA ALA A 527 -0.60 -17.29 19.60
C ALA A 527 -0.21 -17.62 18.17
N GLN A 528 1.09 -17.71 17.94
CA GLN A 528 1.69 -17.92 16.64
C GLN A 528 2.38 -19.28 16.60
N ARG A 529 2.17 -19.99 15.50
CA ARG A 529 2.60 -21.35 15.24
C ARG A 529 3.58 -21.35 14.06
N ALA A 530 4.57 -22.24 14.08
CA ALA A 530 5.54 -22.41 13.00
C ALA A 530 5.56 -23.87 12.55
N PHE A 531 4.53 -24.29 11.80
CA PHE A 531 4.41 -25.69 11.38
C PHE A 531 5.46 -26.10 10.35
N VAL A 532 6.02 -27.30 10.49
CA VAL A 532 6.99 -27.86 9.53
C VAL A 532 6.36 -27.98 8.14
N TRP A 533 5.11 -28.45 8.03
CA TRP A 533 4.39 -28.51 6.76
C TRP A 533 4.13 -27.14 6.13
N ASN A 534 4.14 -26.04 6.91
CA ASN A 534 4.10 -24.65 6.41
C ASN A 534 5.49 -24.09 6.07
N GLY A 535 6.53 -24.94 6.02
CA GLY A 535 7.92 -24.53 5.82
C GLY A 535 8.47 -23.69 6.96
N GLY A 536 7.97 -23.89 8.19
CA GLY A 536 8.40 -23.16 9.39
C GLY A 536 7.96 -21.69 9.42
N ARG A 537 7.15 -21.23 8.46
CA ARG A 537 6.63 -19.86 8.46
C ARG A 537 5.66 -19.65 9.62
N VAL A 538 5.91 -18.60 10.38
CA VAL A 538 5.05 -18.16 11.49
C VAL A 538 3.67 -17.80 10.97
N VAL A 539 2.62 -18.34 11.61
CA VAL A 539 1.21 -18.11 11.28
C VAL A 539 0.39 -18.07 12.57
N LEU A 540 -0.61 -17.20 12.65
CA LEU A 540 -1.60 -17.25 13.73
C LEU A 540 -2.27 -18.63 13.75
N ASP A 541 -2.53 -19.19 14.94
CA ASP A 541 -3.02 -20.58 15.05
C ASP A 541 -4.24 -20.85 14.16
N PRO A 542 -4.14 -21.73 13.13
CA PRO A 542 -5.24 -22.01 12.22
C PRO A 542 -6.48 -22.59 12.89
N ALA A 543 -6.36 -23.16 14.11
CA ALA A 543 -7.50 -23.63 14.87
C ALA A 543 -8.51 -22.50 15.11
N THR A 544 -8.05 -21.27 15.33
CA THR A 544 -8.91 -20.09 15.59
C THR A 544 -9.95 -19.82 14.51
N LYS A 545 -9.69 -20.26 13.27
CA LYS A 545 -10.60 -20.13 12.12
C LYS A 545 -11.13 -21.45 11.59
N GLY A 546 -10.58 -22.57 12.07
CA GLY A 546 -10.84 -23.91 11.56
C GLY A 546 -12.13 -24.53 12.10
N PHE A 547 -12.52 -24.20 13.33
CA PHE A 547 -13.53 -24.95 14.08
C PHE A 547 -14.79 -24.12 14.35
N ALA A 548 -15.95 -24.76 14.27
CA ALA A 548 -17.25 -24.11 14.50
C ALA A 548 -17.51 -23.87 16.00
N ARG A 549 -16.88 -24.70 16.83
CA ARG A 549 -16.83 -24.61 18.28
C ARG A 549 -15.84 -23.52 18.71
N ARG A 550 -16.12 -22.82 19.81
CA ARG A 550 -15.18 -21.87 20.42
C ARG A 550 -13.82 -22.50 20.65
N VAL A 551 -12.79 -21.87 20.10
CA VAL A 551 -11.40 -22.27 20.29
C VAL A 551 -10.76 -21.39 21.36
N VAL A 552 -10.22 -22.03 22.39
CA VAL A 552 -9.40 -21.40 23.42
C VAL A 552 -7.94 -21.61 23.06
N TRP A 553 -7.20 -20.52 23.00
CA TRP A 553 -5.81 -20.48 22.58
C TRP A 553 -5.11 -19.35 23.34
N ASN A 554 -3.78 -19.30 23.26
CA ASN A 554 -3.04 -18.19 23.83
C ASN A 554 -3.15 -16.98 22.90
N ASP A 555 -4.00 -16.01 23.22
CA ASP A 555 -4.15 -14.77 22.46
C ASP A 555 -3.18 -13.66 22.93
N GLY A 556 -2.30 -13.98 23.89
CA GLY A 556 -1.19 -13.14 24.30
C GLY A 556 -0.07 -13.14 23.25
N LEU A 557 0.63 -12.01 23.14
CA LEU A 557 1.68 -11.82 22.13
C LEU A 557 3.05 -11.66 22.77
N ALA A 558 4.05 -12.23 22.13
CA ALA A 558 5.44 -12.13 22.53
C ALA A 558 6.18 -11.40 21.40
N VAL A 559 6.62 -10.16 21.66
CA VAL A 559 7.21 -9.29 20.65
C VAL A 559 8.66 -9.00 20.99
N GLY A 560 9.57 -9.29 20.05
CA GLY A 560 10.97 -8.91 20.17
C GLY A 560 11.14 -7.39 20.09
N LEU A 561 11.88 -6.82 21.04
CA LEU A 561 12.33 -5.44 21.03
C LEU A 561 13.72 -5.34 20.40
N GLU A 562 14.12 -4.14 19.96
CA GLU A 562 15.42 -3.90 19.31
C GLU A 562 16.63 -4.30 20.18
N ASN A 563 16.49 -4.28 21.51
CA ASN A 563 17.51 -4.70 22.46
C ASN A 563 17.57 -6.23 22.69
N GLY A 564 16.86 -7.02 21.88
CA GLY A 564 16.80 -8.48 22.00
C GLY A 564 15.90 -8.99 23.13
N ARG A 565 15.30 -8.11 23.95
CA ARG A 565 14.33 -8.51 24.98
C ARG A 565 13.00 -8.88 24.34
N LEU A 566 12.35 -9.87 24.93
CA LEU A 566 11.03 -10.34 24.50
C LEU A 566 9.96 -9.74 25.41
N LEU A 567 9.13 -8.86 24.86
CA LEU A 567 8.03 -8.22 25.57
C LEU A 567 6.77 -9.07 25.45
N ARG A 568 6.24 -9.54 26.57
CA ARG A 568 4.97 -10.28 26.62
C ARG A 568 3.81 -9.32 26.88
N ILE A 569 2.87 -9.31 25.95
CA ILE A 569 1.59 -8.60 26.00
C ILE A 569 0.55 -9.60 26.46
N ALA A 570 -0.23 -9.24 27.49
CA ALA A 570 -1.27 -10.11 28.01
C ALA A 570 -2.36 -10.39 26.96
N GLY A 571 -2.93 -11.59 27.01
CA GLY A 571 -4.11 -11.97 26.23
C GLY A 571 -5.35 -11.18 26.66
N GLU A 572 -6.27 -10.99 25.72
CA GLU A 572 -7.47 -10.17 25.86
C GLU A 572 -8.70 -11.02 26.26
N ASP A 573 -8.74 -12.32 25.92
CA ASP A 573 -9.83 -13.24 26.27
C ASP A 573 -9.78 -13.66 27.76
N PRO A 574 -10.82 -13.37 28.57
CA PRO A 574 -10.92 -13.84 29.95
C PRO A 574 -10.83 -15.37 30.10
N LEU A 575 -11.39 -16.17 29.18
CA LEU A 575 -11.28 -17.64 29.25
C LEU A 575 -9.86 -18.09 28.94
N GLY A 576 -9.23 -17.50 27.91
CA GLY A 576 -7.82 -17.69 27.59
C GLY A 576 -6.91 -17.45 28.80
N ARG A 577 -7.12 -16.35 29.54
CA ARG A 577 -6.35 -16.07 30.78
C ARG A 577 -6.53 -17.13 31.87
N ARG A 578 -7.77 -17.59 32.11
CA ARG A 578 -8.03 -18.67 33.10
C ARG A 578 -7.37 -19.98 32.69
N VAL A 579 -7.41 -20.32 31.41
CA VAL A 579 -6.76 -21.54 30.88
C VAL A 579 -5.24 -21.42 30.94
N GLY A 580 -4.68 -20.26 30.60
CA GLY A 580 -3.25 -20.00 30.76
C GLY A 580 -2.78 -20.21 32.20
N ALA A 581 -3.50 -19.66 33.17
CA ALA A 581 -3.20 -19.88 34.59
C ALA A 581 -3.30 -21.36 35.00
N ALA A 582 -4.26 -22.11 34.46
CA ALA A 582 -4.37 -23.56 34.70
C ALA A 582 -3.22 -24.35 34.06
N LEU A 583 -2.72 -23.91 32.91
CA LEU A 583 -1.57 -24.53 32.24
C LEU A 583 -0.27 -24.32 33.03
N ASP A 584 -0.14 -23.19 33.72
CA ASP A 584 1.04 -22.89 34.56
C ASP A 584 1.00 -23.57 35.95
N ALA A 585 -0.16 -24.04 36.40
CA ALA A 585 -0.33 -24.65 37.73
C ALA A 585 0.16 -26.11 37.82
N GLU A 586 0.67 -26.53 38.98
CA GLU A 586 1.12 -27.92 39.22
C GLU A 586 -0.03 -28.92 39.48
N SER A 587 -1.27 -28.44 39.62
CA SER A 587 -2.44 -29.26 39.90
C SER A 587 -2.92 -30.09 38.69
N SER A 588 -3.91 -30.97 38.89
CA SER A 588 -4.47 -31.81 37.82
C SER A 588 -5.03 -30.96 36.68
N LEU A 589 -4.26 -30.85 35.59
CA LEU A 589 -4.60 -30.02 34.44
C LEU A 589 -5.92 -30.44 33.81
N ARG A 590 -6.18 -31.75 33.69
CA ARG A 590 -7.45 -32.26 33.14
C ARG A 590 -8.67 -31.78 33.93
N ALA A 591 -8.64 -31.87 35.27
CA ALA A 591 -9.76 -31.44 36.10
C ALA A 591 -9.98 -29.93 36.00
N ALA A 592 -8.89 -29.14 36.02
CA ALA A 592 -8.95 -27.69 35.85
C ALA A 592 -9.56 -27.30 34.48
N LEU A 593 -9.11 -27.92 33.39
CA LEU A 593 -9.61 -27.67 32.04
C LEU A 593 -11.09 -28.05 31.90
N ARG A 594 -11.52 -29.18 32.48
CA ARG A 594 -12.95 -29.55 32.52
C ARG A 594 -13.78 -28.55 33.32
N GLY A 595 -13.27 -28.09 34.46
CA GLY A 595 -13.92 -27.11 35.33
C GLY A 595 -14.19 -25.77 34.63
N VAL A 596 -13.35 -25.39 33.66
CA VAL A 596 -13.54 -24.17 32.84
C VAL A 596 -14.22 -24.44 31.49
N GLY A 597 -14.77 -25.63 31.28
CA GLY A 597 -15.61 -25.96 30.12
C GLY A 597 -14.85 -26.42 28.87
N ILE A 598 -13.58 -26.84 28.98
CA ILE A 598 -12.85 -27.46 27.87
C ILE A 598 -13.31 -28.90 27.70
N ARG A 599 -13.66 -29.27 26.46
CA ARG A 599 -14.06 -30.63 26.09
C ARG A 599 -13.01 -31.37 25.28
N TYR A 600 -12.38 -30.65 24.36
CA TYR A 600 -11.37 -31.19 23.47
C TYR A 600 -10.05 -30.45 23.66
N VAL A 601 -8.94 -31.18 23.52
CA VAL A 601 -7.59 -30.61 23.45
C VAL A 601 -6.99 -31.03 22.12
N LEU A 602 -6.73 -30.05 21.26
CA LEU A 602 -5.99 -30.18 20.03
C LEU A 602 -4.51 -29.95 20.30
N ILE A 603 -3.69 -30.95 20.01
CA ILE A 603 -2.24 -30.89 20.12
C ILE A 603 -1.68 -30.98 18.71
N ALA A 604 -0.86 -30.00 18.33
CA ALA A 604 -0.16 -30.01 17.05
C ALA A 604 1.35 -29.97 17.25
N GLY A 605 2.11 -30.74 16.45
CA GLY A 605 3.56 -30.87 16.59
C GLY A 605 3.96 -31.71 17.80
N GLU A 606 4.23 -32.99 17.58
CA GLU A 606 4.46 -33.98 18.66
C GLU A 606 5.71 -33.68 19.50
N ASN A 607 6.72 -32.99 18.94
CA ASN A 607 8.01 -32.72 19.58
C ASN A 607 8.06 -31.42 20.42
N GLU A 608 7.00 -30.62 20.45
CA GLU A 608 6.96 -29.33 21.18
C GLU A 608 6.00 -29.35 22.38
N ASN A 609 5.35 -30.49 22.68
CA ASN A 609 4.25 -30.54 23.62
C ASN A 609 4.60 -31.27 24.93
N THR A 610 4.84 -30.49 25.99
CA THR A 610 5.03 -30.98 27.37
C THR A 610 3.72 -31.17 28.13
N PHE A 611 2.57 -30.78 27.56
CA PHE A 611 1.27 -30.82 28.23
C PHE A 611 0.56 -32.17 28.09
N ARG A 612 0.89 -32.99 27.07
CA ARG A 612 0.23 -34.29 26.85
C ARG A 612 0.33 -35.20 28.06
N SER A 613 1.48 -35.22 28.74
CA SER A 613 1.72 -36.02 29.95
C SER A 613 0.92 -35.56 31.18
N ARG A 614 0.36 -34.34 31.16
CA ARG A 614 -0.44 -33.78 32.26
C ARG A 614 -1.94 -33.99 32.07
N LEU A 615 -2.36 -34.63 30.98
CA LEU A 615 -3.77 -34.86 30.61
C LEU A 615 -4.21 -36.30 30.92
N ASP A 616 -3.85 -36.81 32.09
CA ASP A 616 -4.12 -38.20 32.49
C ASP A 616 -5.61 -38.57 32.44
N GLY A 617 -5.89 -39.72 31.82
CA GLY A 617 -7.25 -40.23 31.62
C GLY A 617 -8.08 -39.48 30.57
N ALA A 618 -7.48 -38.57 29.80
CA ALA A 618 -8.11 -38.06 28.58
C ALA A 618 -8.21 -39.17 27.52
N VAL A 619 -9.33 -39.23 26.81
CA VAL A 619 -9.56 -40.23 25.77
C VAL A 619 -8.91 -39.76 24.47
N LEU A 620 -8.02 -40.57 23.91
CA LEU A 620 -7.49 -40.35 22.57
C LEU A 620 -8.60 -40.56 21.52
N VAL A 621 -8.95 -39.49 20.80
CA VAL A 621 -10.00 -39.53 19.76
C VAL A 621 -9.39 -39.61 18.37
N TYR A 622 -8.25 -38.96 18.16
CA TYR A 622 -7.53 -38.99 16.90
C TYR A 622 -6.03 -38.84 17.13
N GLN A 623 -5.22 -39.60 16.39
CA GLN A 623 -3.79 -39.43 16.28
C GLN A 623 -3.40 -39.57 14.81
N GLY A 624 -2.90 -38.48 14.23
CA GLY A 624 -2.31 -38.46 12.91
C GLY A 624 -0.84 -38.05 12.97
N GLY A 625 -0.24 -37.77 11.82
CA GLY A 625 1.16 -37.34 11.74
C GLY A 625 1.39 -35.91 12.21
N GLU A 626 0.35 -35.06 12.20
CA GLU A 626 0.47 -33.63 12.51
C GLU A 626 -0.33 -33.21 13.74
N LEU A 627 -1.46 -33.90 13.99
CA LEU A 627 -2.42 -33.55 15.02
C LEU A 627 -2.77 -34.74 15.91
N VAL A 628 -2.91 -34.46 17.20
CA VAL A 628 -3.50 -35.34 18.21
C VAL A 628 -4.72 -34.64 18.79
N LEU A 629 -5.85 -35.35 18.87
CA LEU A 629 -7.08 -34.86 19.49
C LEU A 629 -7.40 -35.71 20.71
N LEU A 630 -7.49 -35.05 21.86
CA LEU A 630 -7.90 -35.65 23.12
C LEU A 630 -9.28 -35.13 23.55
N ARG A 631 -10.06 -35.98 24.21
CA ARG A 631 -11.34 -35.61 24.84
C ARG A 631 -11.23 -35.79 26.36
N LEU A 632 -11.60 -34.76 27.12
CA LEU A 632 -11.43 -34.70 28.58
C LEU A 632 -12.55 -35.40 29.37
#